data_AF-A0A9W5P587-F1
#
_entry.id   AF-A0A9W5P587-F1
#
_cell.length_a   1.000
_cell.length_b   1.000
_cell.length_c   1.000
_cell.angle_alpha   90.00
_cell.angle_beta   90.00
_cell.angle_gamma   90.00
#
_symmetry.space_group_name_H-M   'P 1'
#
loop_
_entity.id
_entity.type
_entity.pdbx_description
1 polymer ?
#
loop_
_entity_poly.entity_id
_entity_poly.type
_entity_poly.pdbx_seq_one_letter_code
_entity_poly.pdbx_strand_id
1 'polypeptide(L)'
;MLKQSMHSFVLLYPNVLLEGWNVEKVSERYEGEKWGTFWFQVVTPTGMFRVKEFFLDIMEPVFPDSCISQAKGDCFQYKGLVYWKGINYKGKESYVTSIWKTQVEISVDHGYVNQDEMERFLFELQPVNMELGKTILHTSFHLLSFQAKRSEMGEIGRCREWNAPDDVSYVNLLIHEKLNWKLESVGFGND
;
A
#
# COMPACT_ATOMS: atom_id res chain seq x y z
N MET A 1 25.10 10.76 -13.09
CA MET A 1 24.11 11.20 -12.08
C MET A 1 23.79 10.02 -11.20
N LEU A 2 24.17 10.07 -9.92
CA LEU A 2 23.77 9.08 -8.93
C LEU A 2 22.24 9.14 -8.83
N LYS A 3 21.55 8.12 -9.35
CA LYS A 3 20.10 7.96 -9.19
C LYS A 3 19.81 7.89 -7.70
N GLN A 4 19.34 8.99 -7.10
CA GLN A 4 18.67 8.92 -5.81
C GLN A 4 17.45 8.01 -6.02
N SER A 5 17.52 6.80 -5.50
CA SER A 5 16.43 5.83 -5.52
C SER A 5 15.33 6.34 -4.59
N MET A 6 14.51 7.26 -5.07
CA MET A 6 13.28 7.60 -4.37
C MET A 6 12.37 6.38 -4.41
N HIS A 7 11.89 5.97 -3.24
CA HIS A 7 10.90 4.91 -3.13
C HIS A 7 9.64 5.30 -3.91
N SER A 8 9.05 4.34 -4.59
CA SER A 8 7.74 4.47 -5.24
C SER A 8 6.58 4.57 -4.21
N PHE A 9 6.89 4.47 -2.92
CA PHE A 9 5.95 4.54 -1.80
C PHE A 9 6.62 5.25 -0.62
N VAL A 10 5.82 5.62 0.38
CA VAL A 10 6.28 6.29 1.59
C VAL A 10 6.56 5.24 2.66
N LEU A 11 7.72 5.30 3.30
CA LEU A 11 7.97 4.51 4.51
C LEU A 11 7.10 5.02 5.65
N LEU A 12 6.28 4.15 6.22
CA LEU A 12 5.42 4.49 7.35
C LEU A 12 6.03 3.90 8.63
N TYR A 13 5.84 4.64 9.72
CA TYR A 13 6.28 4.23 11.04
C TYR A 13 5.28 4.72 12.08
N PRO A 14 5.00 3.94 13.15
CA PRO A 14 4.10 4.37 14.20
C PRO A 14 4.67 5.60 14.92
N ASN A 15 3.91 6.70 14.90
CA ASN A 15 4.26 7.92 15.63
C ASN A 15 4.26 7.69 17.15
N VAL A 16 3.33 6.85 17.63
CA VAL A 16 3.29 6.36 19.01
C VAL A 16 3.15 4.85 19.00
N LEU A 17 4.02 4.16 19.75
CA LEU A 17 3.87 2.74 20.07
C LEU A 17 3.06 2.59 21.36
N LEU A 18 2.20 1.57 21.40
CA LEU A 18 1.48 1.19 22.61
C LEU A 18 2.46 0.70 23.67
N GLU A 19 2.07 0.80 24.95
CA GLU A 19 2.91 0.38 26.06
C GLU A 19 3.31 -1.11 25.93
N GLY A 20 4.61 -1.39 26.10
CA GLY A 20 5.16 -2.73 25.96
C GLY A 20 5.30 -3.22 24.51
N TRP A 21 5.04 -2.38 23.51
CA TRP A 21 5.29 -2.70 22.11
C TRP A 21 6.67 -2.22 21.67
N ASN A 22 7.35 -3.02 20.85
CA ASN A 22 8.65 -2.65 20.30
C ASN A 22 8.78 -3.11 18.85
N VAL A 23 9.47 -2.30 18.04
CA VAL A 23 9.82 -2.66 16.66
C VAL A 23 11.14 -3.41 16.64
N GLU A 24 11.17 -4.50 15.89
CA GLU A 24 12.35 -5.32 15.66
C GLU A 24 12.51 -5.64 14.17
N LYS A 25 13.73 -6.06 13.79
CA LYS A 25 14.07 -6.59 12.46
C LYS A 25 13.49 -5.76 11.32
N VAL A 26 14.12 -4.64 11.07
CA VAL A 26 13.80 -3.77 9.94
C VAL A 26 14.58 -4.23 8.71
N SER A 27 13.91 -4.26 7.56
CA SER A 27 14.55 -4.59 6.29
C SER A 27 13.92 -3.80 5.16
N GLU A 28 14.80 -3.24 4.35
CA GLU A 28 14.45 -2.43 3.21
C GLU A 28 15.03 -3.06 1.93
N ARG A 29 14.23 -3.06 0.88
CA ARG A 29 14.67 -3.40 -0.47
C ARG A 29 14.32 -2.24 -1.39
N TYR A 30 15.35 -1.65 -1.98
CA TYR A 30 15.19 -0.67 -3.04
C TYR A 30 14.66 -1.33 -4.32
N GLU A 31 13.88 -0.56 -5.07
CA GLU A 31 13.38 -0.98 -6.38
C GLU A 31 14.57 -1.25 -7.33
N GLY A 32 14.50 -2.36 -8.05
CA GLY A 32 15.52 -2.80 -9.01
C GLY A 32 14.91 -3.79 -9.99
N GLU A 33 15.38 -5.03 -9.99
CA GLU A 33 14.71 -6.10 -10.74
C GLU A 33 13.33 -6.47 -10.19
N LYS A 34 13.06 -6.12 -8.93
CA LYS A 34 11.79 -6.35 -8.23
C LYS A 34 11.29 -5.04 -7.64
N TRP A 35 9.99 -4.96 -7.35
CA TRP A 35 9.41 -3.83 -6.65
C TRP A 35 10.09 -3.61 -5.29
N GLY A 36 10.19 -2.33 -4.91
CA GLY A 36 10.69 -1.94 -3.61
C GLY A 36 9.76 -2.43 -2.49
N THR A 37 10.33 -2.83 -1.37
CA THR A 37 9.55 -3.21 -0.17
C THR A 37 10.25 -2.73 1.07
N PHE A 38 9.48 -2.37 2.08
CA PHE A 38 9.94 -2.18 3.44
C PHE A 38 9.19 -3.14 4.35
N TRP A 39 9.85 -3.73 5.33
CA TRP A 39 9.14 -4.51 6.34
C TRP A 39 9.84 -4.43 7.69
N PHE A 40 9.05 -4.55 8.74
CA PHE A 40 9.52 -4.62 10.11
C PHE A 40 8.62 -5.55 10.92
N GLN A 41 9.11 -6.03 12.06
CA GLN A 41 8.33 -6.79 13.03
C GLN A 41 7.96 -5.88 14.20
N VAL A 42 6.79 -6.13 14.77
CA VAL A 42 6.34 -5.52 16.00
C VAL A 42 6.12 -6.64 17.00
N VAL A 43 6.80 -6.54 18.13
CA VAL A 43 6.62 -7.41 19.29
C VAL A 43 5.70 -6.69 20.27
N THR A 44 4.76 -7.43 20.82
CA THR A 44 3.74 -6.95 21.75
C THR A 44 3.73 -7.87 22.97
N PRO A 45 3.10 -7.48 24.09
CA PRO A 45 2.98 -8.35 25.27
C PRO A 45 2.30 -9.71 24.99
N THR A 46 1.41 -9.78 23.99
CA THR A 46 0.57 -10.95 23.71
C THR A 46 0.91 -11.68 22.40
N GLY A 47 1.82 -11.12 21.59
CA GLY A 47 2.11 -11.65 20.26
C GLY A 47 3.15 -10.87 19.47
N MET A 48 3.30 -11.24 18.21
CA MET A 48 4.22 -10.63 17.26
C MET A 48 3.57 -10.61 15.89
N PHE A 49 3.70 -9.50 15.17
CA PHE A 49 3.25 -9.39 13.80
C PHE A 49 4.30 -8.71 12.93
N ARG A 50 4.19 -8.95 11.62
CA ARG A 50 5.03 -8.32 10.61
C ARG A 50 4.21 -7.30 9.85
N VAL A 51 4.77 -6.12 9.66
CA VAL A 51 4.27 -5.08 8.77
C VAL A 51 5.12 -5.10 7.51
N LYS A 52 4.48 -5.10 6.34
CA LYS A 52 5.14 -5.05 5.03
C LYS A 52 4.49 -3.96 4.20
N GLU A 53 5.33 -3.09 3.65
CA GLU A 53 4.97 -1.89 2.93
C GLU A 53 5.55 -1.92 1.51
N PHE A 54 4.75 -1.50 0.53
CA PHE A 54 5.15 -1.37 -0.86
C PHE A 54 4.15 -0.51 -1.65
N PHE A 55 4.53 -0.12 -2.86
CA PHE A 55 3.58 0.45 -3.82
C PHE A 55 2.86 -0.69 -4.54
N LEU A 56 1.52 -0.74 -4.48
CA LEU A 56 0.74 -1.73 -5.21
C LEU A 56 0.43 -1.22 -6.62
N ASP A 57 0.95 -1.91 -7.62
CA ASP A 57 0.79 -1.58 -9.04
C ASP A 57 -0.63 -1.82 -9.58
N ILE A 58 -1.65 -2.08 -8.76
CA ILE A 58 -3.04 -2.25 -9.22
C ILE A 58 -3.90 -1.35 -8.34
N MET A 59 -4.62 -0.40 -8.94
CA MET A 59 -5.22 0.74 -8.24
C MET A 59 -6.41 0.36 -7.34
N GLU A 60 -6.56 1.12 -6.24
CA GLU A 60 -7.60 1.04 -5.20
C GLU A 60 -9.02 1.36 -5.72
N PRO A 61 -10.08 0.74 -5.14
CA PRO A 61 -10.42 0.82 -3.72
C PRO A 61 -10.04 -0.47 -2.97
N VAL A 62 -8.99 -0.34 -2.16
CA VAL A 62 -8.52 -1.27 -1.12
C VAL A 62 -8.84 -2.75 -1.38
N PHE A 63 -7.94 -3.36 -2.15
CA PHE A 63 -8.01 -4.74 -2.54
C PHE A 63 -7.67 -5.64 -1.33
N PRO A 64 -8.63 -6.41 -0.77
CA PRO A 64 -8.36 -7.23 0.42
C PRO A 64 -7.33 -8.32 0.13
N ASP A 65 -7.26 -8.75 -1.13
CA ASP A 65 -6.54 -9.96 -1.56
C ASP A 65 -5.02 -9.78 -1.59
N SER A 66 -4.48 -8.57 -1.38
CA SER A 66 -3.02 -8.38 -1.45
C SER A 66 -2.30 -9.29 -0.44
N CYS A 67 -2.92 -9.50 0.73
CA CYS A 67 -2.45 -10.45 1.74
C CYS A 67 -3.53 -11.43 2.23
N ILE A 68 -4.82 -11.19 2.04
CA ILE A 68 -5.89 -12.05 2.57
C ILE A 68 -6.27 -13.13 1.55
N SER A 69 -6.53 -14.36 1.99
CA SER A 69 -6.88 -15.47 1.11
C SER A 69 -8.22 -15.24 0.41
N GLN A 70 -8.23 -15.35 -0.92
CA GLN A 70 -9.43 -15.26 -1.76
C GLN A 70 -10.23 -13.96 -1.52
N ALA A 71 -9.56 -12.90 -1.08
CA ALA A 71 -10.16 -11.62 -0.73
C ALA A 71 -11.33 -11.69 0.29
N LYS A 72 -11.44 -12.78 1.09
CA LYS A 72 -12.56 -13.01 2.04
C LYS A 72 -12.41 -12.26 3.36
N GLY A 73 -11.68 -11.14 3.35
CA GLY A 73 -11.50 -10.32 4.55
C GLY A 73 -12.76 -9.51 4.84
N ASP A 74 -13.10 -9.38 6.11
CA ASP A 74 -14.14 -8.47 6.57
C ASP A 74 -13.58 -7.03 6.53
N CYS A 75 -14.40 -6.10 6.05
CA CYS A 75 -14.04 -4.68 5.95
C CYS A 75 -14.45 -3.94 7.23
N PHE A 76 -13.54 -3.12 7.75
CA PHE A 76 -13.72 -2.35 8.98
C PHE A 76 -13.29 -0.90 8.75
N GLN A 77 -13.75 -0.02 9.64
CA GLN A 77 -13.36 1.38 9.64
C GLN A 77 -13.05 1.85 11.06
N TYR A 78 -11.91 2.54 11.22
CA TYR A 78 -11.49 3.15 12.48
C TYR A 78 -11.05 4.59 12.23
N LYS A 79 -11.76 5.58 12.82
CA LYS A 79 -11.47 7.02 12.68
C LYS A 79 -11.25 7.48 11.23
N GLY A 80 -12.00 6.92 10.28
CA GLY A 80 -11.89 7.23 8.86
C GLY A 80 -10.91 6.36 8.08
N LEU A 81 -10.01 5.63 8.75
CA LEU A 81 -9.14 4.63 8.12
C LEU A 81 -9.96 3.37 7.82
N VAL A 82 -9.95 2.92 6.57
CA VAL A 82 -10.62 1.68 6.14
C VAL A 82 -9.58 0.58 6.00
N TYR A 83 -9.83 -0.59 6.57
CA TYR A 83 -8.93 -1.74 6.48
C TYR A 83 -9.71 -3.05 6.41
N TRP A 84 -9.05 -4.11 5.93
CA TRP A 84 -9.60 -5.45 5.85
C TRP A 84 -8.89 -6.34 6.84
N LYS A 85 -9.64 -7.23 7.48
CA LYS A 85 -9.11 -8.25 8.38
C LYS A 85 -9.57 -9.62 7.88
N GLY A 86 -8.65 -10.58 7.82
CA GLY A 86 -8.98 -11.94 7.41
C GLY A 86 -7.83 -12.92 7.64
N ILE A 87 -7.91 -14.07 6.98
CA ILE A 87 -6.88 -15.10 7.04
C ILE A 87 -6.10 -15.12 5.73
N ASN A 88 -4.76 -15.04 5.79
CA ASN A 88 -3.93 -15.15 4.61
C ASN A 88 -3.77 -16.59 4.10
N TYR A 89 -3.13 -16.75 2.94
CA TYR A 89 -2.87 -18.06 2.33
C TYR A 89 -2.01 -19.02 3.18
N LYS A 90 -1.36 -18.51 4.24
CA LYS A 90 -0.61 -19.32 5.22
C LYS A 90 -1.41 -19.65 6.48
N GLY A 91 -2.70 -19.33 6.51
CA GLY A 91 -3.55 -19.59 7.67
C GLY A 91 -3.34 -18.63 8.84
N LYS A 92 -2.71 -17.46 8.62
CA LYS A 92 -2.47 -16.46 9.67
C LYS A 92 -3.50 -15.34 9.63
N GLU A 93 -3.88 -14.82 10.80
CA GLU A 93 -4.63 -13.57 10.88
C GLU A 93 -3.82 -12.44 10.23
N SER A 94 -4.47 -11.65 9.39
CA SER A 94 -3.83 -10.64 8.57
C SER A 94 -4.72 -9.44 8.36
N TYR A 95 -4.09 -8.29 8.20
CA TYR A 95 -4.75 -7.01 7.98
C TYR A 95 -4.18 -6.34 6.73
N VAL A 96 -5.01 -5.63 6.00
CA VAL A 96 -4.64 -4.96 4.75
C VAL A 96 -5.25 -3.56 4.74
N THR A 97 -4.44 -2.55 4.44
CA THR A 97 -4.89 -1.17 4.27
C THR A 97 -3.96 -0.42 3.33
N SER A 98 -4.40 0.73 2.81
CA SER A 98 -3.55 1.68 2.11
C SER A 98 -3.50 3.00 2.89
N ILE A 99 -2.31 3.56 3.05
CA ILE A 99 -2.10 4.84 3.71
C ILE A 99 -1.02 5.60 2.92
N TRP A 100 -1.25 6.86 2.56
CA TRP A 100 -0.28 7.68 1.80
C TRP A 100 0.19 7.05 0.46
N LYS A 101 -0.71 6.34 -0.24
CA LYS A 101 -0.39 5.51 -1.43
C LYS A 101 0.60 4.36 -1.16
N THR A 102 0.80 3.99 0.09
CA THR A 102 1.57 2.82 0.51
C THR A 102 0.60 1.71 0.89
N GLN A 103 0.71 0.57 0.22
CA GLN A 103 0.04 -0.66 0.61
C GLN A 103 0.70 -1.19 1.88
N VAL A 104 -0.10 -1.41 2.92
CA VAL A 104 0.31 -1.99 4.19
C VAL A 104 -0.32 -3.37 4.33
N GLU A 105 0.52 -4.38 4.52
CA GLU A 105 0.13 -5.75 4.82
C GLU A 105 0.64 -6.12 6.20
N ILE A 106 -0.24 -6.62 7.05
CA ILE A 106 0.09 -7.14 8.36
C ILE A 106 -0.20 -8.63 8.40
N SER A 107 0.72 -9.42 8.94
CA SER A 107 0.51 -10.82 9.26
C SER A 107 0.91 -11.07 10.70
N VAL A 108 0.00 -11.60 11.52
CA VAL A 108 0.28 -12.04 12.89
C VAL A 108 1.11 -13.31 12.82
N ASP A 109 2.37 -13.23 13.25
CA ASP A 109 3.33 -14.32 13.17
C ASP A 109 3.14 -15.30 14.33
N HIS A 110 2.95 -14.78 15.56
CA HIS A 110 2.78 -15.55 16.78
C HIS A 110 1.85 -14.83 17.77
N GLY A 111 1.16 -15.58 18.63
CA GLY A 111 0.27 -15.02 19.65
C GLY A 111 -0.98 -14.38 19.05
N TYR A 112 -1.50 -13.36 19.72
CA TYR A 112 -2.64 -12.58 19.25
C TYR A 112 -2.45 -11.10 19.54
N VAL A 113 -3.13 -10.25 18.77
CA VAL A 113 -3.20 -8.80 18.98
C VAL A 113 -4.66 -8.42 18.96
N ASN A 114 -5.14 -7.68 19.96
CA ASN A 114 -6.54 -7.28 19.95
C ASN A 114 -6.82 -6.32 18.80
N GLN A 115 -8.04 -6.38 18.28
CA GLN A 115 -8.40 -5.57 17.11
C GLN A 115 -8.30 -4.06 17.40
N ASP A 116 -8.69 -3.61 18.59
CA ASP A 116 -8.61 -2.21 19.00
C ASP A 116 -7.15 -1.71 19.11
N GLU A 117 -6.24 -2.58 19.57
CA GLU A 117 -4.81 -2.29 19.59
C GLU A 117 -4.24 -2.20 18.16
N MET A 118 -4.64 -3.12 17.27
CA MET A 118 -4.26 -3.09 15.86
C MET A 118 -4.79 -1.84 15.15
N GLU A 119 -6.04 -1.46 15.39
CA GLU A 119 -6.67 -0.25 14.86
C GLU A 119 -5.88 1.01 15.28
N ARG A 120 -5.49 1.10 16.56
CA ARG A 120 -4.65 2.20 17.05
C ARG A 120 -3.28 2.20 16.39
N PHE A 121 -2.63 1.04 16.29
CA PHE A 121 -1.33 0.91 15.63
C PHE A 121 -1.38 1.38 14.17
N LEU A 122 -2.38 0.90 13.40
CA LEU A 122 -2.58 1.30 12.00
C LEU A 122 -2.82 2.80 11.86
N PHE A 123 -3.60 3.40 12.77
CA PHE A 123 -3.87 4.84 12.77
C PHE A 123 -2.62 5.69 13.06
N GLU A 124 -1.71 5.18 13.89
CA GLU A 124 -0.45 5.87 14.21
C GLU A 124 0.63 5.74 13.13
N LEU A 125 0.43 4.93 12.08
CA LEU A 125 1.36 4.83 10.95
C LEU A 125 1.43 6.15 10.18
N GLN A 126 2.57 6.84 10.28
CA GLN A 126 2.83 8.13 9.64
C GLN A 126 4.10 8.09 8.78
N PRO A 127 4.20 8.94 7.74
CA PRO A 127 5.41 9.11 6.96
C PRO A 127 6.63 9.42 7.84
N VAL A 128 7.69 8.61 7.71
CA VAL A 128 8.99 8.93 8.33
C VAL A 128 9.55 10.25 7.78
N ASN A 129 9.30 10.52 6.49
CA ASN A 129 9.58 11.79 5.86
C ASN A 129 8.27 12.39 5.31
N MET A 130 7.74 13.38 6.01
CA MET A 130 6.46 14.02 5.68
C MET A 130 6.48 14.74 4.32
N GLU A 131 7.60 15.35 3.93
CA GLU A 131 7.71 16.05 2.65
C GLU A 131 7.76 15.07 1.47
N LEU A 132 8.45 13.94 1.62
CA LEU A 132 8.36 12.83 0.67
C LEU A 132 6.94 12.26 0.62
N GLY A 133 6.29 12.11 1.78
CA GLY A 133 4.89 11.72 1.90
C GLY A 133 3.95 12.56 1.06
N LYS A 134 4.03 13.88 1.21
CA LYS A 134 3.27 14.83 0.41
C LYS A 134 3.61 14.74 -1.08
N THR A 135 4.89 14.59 -1.41
CA THR A 135 5.33 14.47 -2.82
C THR A 135 4.70 13.23 -3.48
N ILE A 136 4.79 12.07 -2.83
CA ILE A 136 4.22 10.82 -3.35
C ILE A 136 2.69 10.92 -3.48
N LEU A 137 2.01 11.50 -2.50
CA LEU A 137 0.55 11.67 -2.53
C LEU A 137 0.08 12.47 -3.78
N HIS A 138 0.87 13.45 -4.22
CA HIS A 138 0.57 14.26 -5.41
C HIS A 138 1.16 13.71 -6.70
N THR A 139 1.99 12.67 -6.63
CA THR A 139 2.60 12.06 -7.81
C THR A 139 1.60 11.12 -8.48
N SER A 140 1.45 11.23 -9.80
CA SER A 140 0.55 10.37 -10.58
C SER A 140 0.96 8.89 -10.51
N PHE A 141 -0.04 8.01 -10.47
CA PHE A 141 0.14 6.55 -10.41
C PHE A 141 1.23 6.00 -11.35
N HIS A 142 1.21 6.34 -12.64
CA HIS A 142 2.17 5.79 -13.61
C HIS A 142 3.64 6.15 -13.32
N LEU A 143 3.88 7.27 -12.62
CA LEU A 143 5.23 7.69 -12.20
C LEU A 143 5.69 6.97 -10.94
N LEU A 144 4.78 6.38 -10.17
CA LEU A 144 5.09 5.55 -9.01
C LEU A 144 5.16 4.07 -9.42
N SER A 145 4.30 3.65 -10.35
CA SER A 145 4.12 2.25 -10.70
C SER A 145 5.40 1.60 -11.25
N PHE A 146 5.77 0.46 -10.66
CA PHE A 146 6.92 -0.33 -11.09
C PHE A 146 6.65 -0.97 -12.46
N GLN A 147 5.46 -1.52 -12.69
CA GLN A 147 5.07 -2.07 -13.99
C GLN A 147 5.04 -1.00 -15.09
N ALA A 148 4.48 0.19 -14.81
CA ALA A 148 4.44 1.27 -15.79
C ALA A 148 5.85 1.74 -16.21
N LYS A 149 6.81 1.77 -15.28
CA LYS A 149 8.20 2.17 -15.54
C LYS A 149 9.01 1.16 -16.36
N ARG A 150 8.65 -0.13 -16.31
CA ARG A 150 9.49 -1.21 -16.88
C ARG A 150 8.96 -1.80 -18.17
N SER A 151 7.69 -1.57 -18.53
CA SER A 151 7.10 -2.00 -19.81
C SER A 151 7.31 -3.50 -20.14
N GLU A 152 7.33 -4.36 -19.12
CA GLU A 152 7.75 -5.77 -19.28
C GLU A 152 6.59 -6.76 -19.13
N MET A 153 5.69 -6.58 -18.15
CA MET A 153 4.64 -7.57 -17.82
C MET A 153 3.40 -6.94 -17.18
N GLY A 154 2.25 -7.63 -17.31
CA GLY A 154 0.95 -7.23 -16.77
C GLY A 154 0.19 -6.23 -17.65
N GLU A 155 -1.10 -6.03 -17.40
CA GLU A 155 -1.92 -5.09 -18.19
C GLU A 155 -1.34 -3.66 -18.18
N ILE A 156 -0.78 -3.25 -17.04
CA ILE A 156 -0.15 -1.94 -16.86
C ILE A 156 1.19 -1.86 -17.57
N GLY A 157 2.00 -2.92 -17.52
CA GLY A 157 3.26 -2.98 -18.27
C GLY A 157 3.07 -3.05 -19.79
N ARG A 158 1.89 -3.47 -20.29
CA ARG A 158 1.58 -3.47 -21.73
C ARG A 158 1.27 -2.09 -22.29
N CYS A 159 0.93 -1.11 -21.44
CA CYS A 159 0.74 0.25 -21.88
C CYS A 159 2.07 0.84 -22.37
N ARG A 160 2.06 1.36 -23.60
CA ARG A 160 3.24 1.99 -24.23
C ARG A 160 3.34 3.47 -23.91
N GLU A 161 2.20 4.08 -23.62
CA GLU A 161 2.08 5.49 -23.33
C GLU A 161 1.26 5.68 -22.06
N TRP A 162 1.75 6.58 -21.20
CA TRP A 162 1.10 7.00 -19.98
C TRP A 162 0.97 8.52 -19.99
N ASN A 163 -0.23 9.01 -19.71
CA ASN A 163 -0.56 10.43 -19.79
C ASN A 163 -1.27 10.89 -18.52
N ALA A 164 -1.15 12.18 -18.20
CA ALA A 164 -2.03 12.78 -17.22
C ALA A 164 -3.47 12.80 -17.77
N PRO A 165 -4.50 12.68 -16.91
CA PRO A 165 -5.90 12.69 -17.33
C PRO A 165 -6.28 13.90 -18.18
N ASP A 166 -5.70 15.06 -17.91
CA ASP A 166 -6.05 16.31 -18.58
C ASP A 166 -5.39 16.46 -19.96
N ASP A 167 -4.40 15.62 -20.27
CA ASP A 167 -3.61 15.70 -21.50
C ASP A 167 -4.21 14.85 -22.65
N VAL A 168 -5.21 14.01 -22.36
CA VAL A 168 -5.76 13.04 -23.33
C VAL A 168 -7.28 12.98 -23.30
N SER A 169 -7.87 12.79 -24.49
CA SER A 169 -9.30 12.55 -24.61
C SER A 169 -9.58 11.06 -24.52
N TYR A 170 -10.43 10.66 -23.58
CA TYR A 170 -10.93 9.29 -23.41
C TYR A 170 -12.43 9.31 -23.11
N VAL A 171 -13.10 8.19 -23.37
CA VAL A 171 -14.51 8.04 -22.99
C VAL A 171 -14.57 8.02 -21.47
N ASN A 172 -15.19 9.04 -20.87
CA ASN A 172 -15.44 9.04 -19.44
C ASN A 172 -16.26 7.80 -19.08
N LEU A 173 -15.76 7.01 -18.12
CA LEU A 173 -16.54 5.94 -17.52
C LEU A 173 -17.81 6.56 -16.93
N LEU A 174 -18.96 5.97 -17.24
CA LEU A 174 -20.24 6.34 -16.64
C LEU A 174 -20.25 5.89 -15.18
N ILE A 175 -19.53 6.61 -14.32
CA ILE A 175 -19.56 6.37 -12.89
C ILE A 175 -20.82 7.06 -12.38
N HIS A 176 -21.86 6.25 -12.16
CA HIS A 176 -23.21 6.69 -11.83
C HIS A 176 -23.34 7.36 -10.45
N GLU A 177 -22.31 7.24 -9.60
CA GLU A 177 -22.23 7.90 -8.30
C GLU A 177 -21.15 8.98 -8.28
N LYS A 178 -21.47 10.15 -7.73
CA LYS A 178 -20.49 11.17 -7.36
C LYS A 178 -19.71 10.71 -6.12
N LEU A 179 -18.86 9.71 -6.30
CA LEU A 179 -17.77 9.46 -5.37
C LEU A 179 -16.65 10.47 -5.67
N ASN A 180 -15.94 10.93 -4.65
CA ASN A 180 -14.75 11.77 -4.82
C ASN A 180 -13.59 10.89 -5.32
N TRP A 181 -13.69 10.39 -6.55
CA TRP A 181 -12.59 9.72 -7.22
C TRP A 181 -11.82 10.74 -8.05
N LYS A 182 -10.49 10.57 -8.10
CA LYS A 182 -9.60 11.34 -8.96
C LYS A 182 -8.91 10.37 -9.89
N LEU A 183 -9.09 10.53 -11.19
CA LEU A 183 -8.27 9.81 -12.15
C LEU A 183 -6.83 10.30 -12.01
N GLU A 184 -5.86 9.39 -11.93
CA GLU A 184 -4.47 9.78 -11.73
C GLU A 184 -3.60 9.61 -12.97
N SER A 185 -3.94 8.68 -13.85
CA SER A 185 -3.16 8.34 -15.04
C SER A 185 -4.03 7.61 -16.06
N VAL A 186 -3.74 7.83 -17.34
CA VAL A 186 -4.36 7.10 -18.45
C VAL A 186 -3.26 6.38 -19.22
N GLY A 187 -3.38 5.06 -19.35
CA GLY A 187 -2.46 4.21 -20.08
C GLY A 187 -3.07 3.70 -21.37
N PHE A 188 -2.34 3.76 -22.48
CA PHE A 188 -2.76 3.19 -23.76
C PHE A 188 -1.94 1.92 -24.06
N GLY A 189 -2.62 0.79 -24.04
CA GLY A 189 -2.12 -0.46 -24.61
C GLY A 189 -2.41 -0.54 -26.11
N ASN A 190 -1.70 -1.41 -26.82
CA ASN A 190 -2.14 -1.82 -28.16
C ASN A 190 -3.28 -2.82 -28.02
N ASP A 191 -4.24 -2.76 -28.94
CA ASP A 191 -5.25 -3.82 -29.19
C ASP A 191 -4.59 -5.20 -29.41
#